data_AF-A0A024WF25-F1
#
_entry.id   AF-A0A024WF25-F1
#
_cell.length_a   1.000
_cell.length_b   1.000
_cell.length_c   1.000
_cell.angle_alpha   90.00
_cell.angle_beta   90.00
_cell.angle_gamma   90.00
#
_symmetry.space_group_name_H-M   'P 1'
#
loop_
_entity.id
_entity.type
_entity.pdbx_description
1 polymer ?
#
loop_
_entity_poly.entity_id
_entity_poly.type
_entity_poly.pdbx_seq_one_letter_code
_entity_poly.pdbx_strand_id
1 'polypeptide(L)'
;MLKRDKDLFTIINNICELEFNSTNNYLMKIINNDKLKHNSLNDNEAILKEITKTQNELFSLKLPLEIKVSMALRISERLRAFVFDKDLTAYYIKKLKDIFKLETEAAKNYYYYVKCQKTFSDKKRLVNNLDSIKLYYESQINKNFISIPKDKIPTAIYRISNLVNDLIFLLPQSNANKAL
;
A
#
# COMPACT_ATOMS: atom_id res chain seq x y z
N MET A 1 25.04 13.45 1.50
CA MET A 1 23.87 12.75 2.09
C MET A 1 22.54 13.16 1.43
N LEU A 2 22.22 14.45 1.36
CA LEU A 2 20.91 14.99 0.94
C LEU A 2 20.31 14.49 -0.40
N LYS A 3 21.11 14.26 -1.45
CA LYS A 3 20.58 13.88 -2.78
C LYS A 3 20.02 12.45 -2.81
N ARG A 4 20.74 11.49 -2.22
CA ARG A 4 20.31 10.08 -2.17
C ARG A 4 19.04 9.89 -1.33
N ASP A 5 18.91 10.64 -0.25
CA ASP A 5 17.72 10.61 0.59
C ASP A 5 16.50 11.19 -0.13
N LYS A 6 16.69 12.22 -0.96
CA LYS A 6 15.64 12.81 -1.81
C LYS A 6 15.19 11.87 -2.93
N ASP A 7 16.13 11.20 -3.59
CA ASP A 7 15.82 10.26 -4.67
C ASP A 7 15.03 9.06 -4.12
N LEU A 8 15.46 8.52 -2.98
CA LEU A 8 14.73 7.45 -2.31
C LEU A 8 13.35 7.92 -1.85
N PHE A 9 13.24 9.09 -1.22
CA PHE A 9 11.95 9.65 -0.80
C PHE A 9 10.96 9.73 -1.97
N THR A 10 11.46 10.15 -3.13
CA THR A 10 10.67 10.21 -4.37
C THR A 10 10.24 8.81 -4.83
N ILE A 11 11.14 7.84 -4.83
CA ILE A 11 10.82 6.43 -5.20
C ILE A 11 9.73 5.86 -4.27
N ILE A 12 9.86 6.05 -2.96
CA ILE A 12 8.89 5.53 -1.98
C ILE A 12 7.52 6.17 -2.17
N ASN A 13 7.47 7.49 -2.38
CA ASN A 13 6.22 8.19 -2.66
C ASN A 13 5.57 7.66 -3.94
N ASN A 14 6.34 7.51 -5.00
CA ASN A 14 5.86 7.00 -6.29
C ASN A 14 5.31 5.57 -6.17
N ILE A 15 5.93 4.70 -5.37
CA ILE A 15 5.42 3.33 -5.14
C ILE A 15 4.11 3.36 -4.36
N CYS A 16 4.02 4.18 -3.31
CA CYS A 16 2.80 4.34 -2.52
C CYS A 16 1.65 4.90 -3.36
N GLU A 17 1.96 5.91 -4.20
CA GLU A 17 1.00 6.52 -5.12
C GLU A 17 0.56 5.55 -6.21
N LEU A 18 1.47 4.73 -6.75
CA LEU A 18 1.15 3.66 -7.68
C LEU A 18 0.14 2.68 -7.08
N GLU A 19 0.40 2.14 -5.89
CA GLU A 19 -0.53 1.20 -5.25
C GLU A 19 -1.91 1.83 -5.01
N PHE A 20 -1.94 3.08 -4.54
CA PHE A 20 -3.19 3.81 -4.31
C PHE A 20 -3.97 4.05 -5.61
N ASN A 21 -3.31 4.54 -6.66
CA ASN A 21 -3.94 4.85 -7.94
C ASN A 21 -4.42 3.58 -8.63
N SER A 22 -3.62 2.51 -8.63
CA SER A 22 -4.05 1.20 -9.18
C SER A 22 -5.22 0.62 -8.39
N THR A 23 -5.26 0.77 -7.06
CA THR A 23 -6.43 0.37 -6.25
C THR A 23 -7.68 1.11 -6.70
N ASN A 24 -7.60 2.43 -6.87
CA ASN A 24 -8.74 3.26 -7.25
C ASN A 24 -9.21 2.97 -8.68
N ASN A 25 -8.28 2.83 -9.63
CA ASN A 25 -8.61 2.51 -11.01
C ASN A 25 -9.30 1.14 -11.09
N TYR A 26 -8.79 0.15 -10.34
CA TYR A 26 -9.37 -1.18 -10.32
C TYR A 26 -10.76 -1.20 -9.64
N LEU A 27 -10.94 -0.43 -8.55
CA LEU A 27 -12.26 -0.21 -7.95
C LEU A 27 -13.27 0.33 -8.97
N MET A 28 -12.89 1.32 -9.77
CA MET A 28 -13.77 1.87 -10.81
C MET A 28 -14.11 0.84 -11.90
N LYS A 29 -13.16 -0.03 -12.27
CA LYS A 29 -13.44 -1.14 -13.19
C LYS A 29 -14.47 -2.12 -12.63
N ILE A 30 -14.40 -2.45 -11.34
CA ILE A 30 -15.37 -3.31 -10.66
C ILE A 30 -16.76 -2.67 -10.67
N ILE A 31 -16.84 -1.38 -10.34
CA ILE A 31 -18.11 -0.62 -10.34
C ILE A 31 -18.76 -0.64 -11.73
N ASN A 32 -17.97 -0.45 -12.78
CA ASN A 32 -18.47 -0.40 -14.15
C ASN A 32 -18.79 -1.78 -14.75
N ASN A 33 -18.53 -2.88 -14.05
CA ASN A 33 -18.66 -4.23 -14.58
C ASN A 33 -19.37 -5.19 -13.61
N ASP A 34 -20.69 -5.06 -13.54
CA ASP A 34 -21.56 -5.71 -12.55
C ASP A 34 -21.49 -7.26 -12.57
N LYS A 35 -21.22 -7.86 -13.75
CA LYS A 35 -21.11 -9.31 -13.95
C LYS A 35 -19.84 -9.95 -13.38
N LEU A 36 -18.85 -9.16 -12.95
CA LEU A 36 -17.52 -9.66 -12.57
C LEU A 36 -17.16 -9.46 -11.10
N LYS A 37 -18.04 -8.88 -10.26
CA LYS A 37 -17.71 -8.46 -8.89
C LYS A 37 -16.99 -9.55 -8.06
N HIS A 38 -17.43 -10.81 -8.13
CA HIS A 38 -16.79 -11.92 -7.40
C HIS A 38 -15.52 -12.48 -8.06
N ASN A 39 -15.46 -12.57 -9.39
CA ASN A 39 -14.33 -13.20 -10.08
C ASN A 39 -13.14 -12.24 -10.27
N SER A 40 -13.41 -10.95 -10.48
CA SER A 40 -12.38 -9.93 -10.72
C SER A 40 -11.45 -9.72 -9.53
N LEU A 41 -11.93 -9.90 -8.30
CA LEU A 41 -11.10 -9.72 -7.11
C LEU A 41 -10.08 -10.83 -6.88
N ASN A 42 -10.23 -11.99 -7.54
CA ASN A 42 -9.27 -13.09 -7.51
C ASN A 42 -8.34 -13.10 -8.73
N ASP A 43 -8.57 -12.20 -9.68
CA ASP A 43 -7.77 -12.09 -10.90
C ASP A 43 -6.53 -11.21 -10.64
N ASN A 44 -5.54 -11.83 -9.98
CA ASN A 44 -4.24 -11.20 -9.74
C ASN A 44 -3.55 -10.76 -11.04
N GLU A 45 -3.83 -11.42 -12.17
CA GLU A 45 -3.27 -11.05 -13.48
C GLU A 45 -3.87 -9.72 -13.97
N ALA A 46 -5.19 -9.54 -13.86
CA ALA A 46 -5.85 -8.30 -14.20
C ALA A 46 -5.40 -7.13 -13.31
N ILE A 47 -5.18 -7.37 -12.01
CA ILE A 47 -4.64 -6.35 -11.10
C ILE A 47 -3.19 -6.00 -11.48
N LEU A 48 -2.35 -6.99 -11.80
CA LEU A 48 -0.97 -6.76 -12.27
C LEU A 48 -0.92 -5.97 -13.58
N LYS A 49 -1.86 -6.22 -14.50
CA LYS A 49 -2.02 -5.44 -15.74
C LYS A 49 -2.38 -3.98 -15.42
N GLU A 50 -3.28 -3.74 -14.46
CA GLU A 50 -3.60 -2.39 -14.01
C GLU A 50 -2.39 -1.70 -13.36
N ILE A 51 -1.67 -2.38 -12.46
CA ILE A 51 -0.44 -1.84 -11.85
C ILE A 51 0.57 -1.44 -12.93
N THR A 52 0.78 -2.30 -13.92
CA THR A 52 1.73 -2.02 -15.01
C THR A 52 1.30 -0.84 -15.86
N LYS A 53 -0.01 -0.72 -16.15
CA LYS A 53 -0.58 0.43 -16.85
C LYS A 53 -0.36 1.72 -16.05
N THR A 54 -0.77 1.74 -14.78
CA THR A 54 -0.64 2.91 -13.90
C THR A 54 0.84 3.31 -13.70
N GLN A 55 1.75 2.34 -13.60
CA GLN A 55 3.18 2.62 -13.46
C GLN A 55 3.70 3.37 -14.69
N ASN A 56 3.35 2.93 -15.90
CA ASN A 56 3.78 3.56 -17.14
C ASN A 56 3.25 5.00 -17.28
N GLU A 57 2.13 5.33 -16.63
CA GLU A 57 1.55 6.68 -16.60
C GLU A 57 2.23 7.57 -15.54
N LEU A 58 2.65 7.01 -14.40
CA LEU A 58 3.18 7.78 -13.27
C LEU A 58 4.69 8.04 -13.33
N PHE A 59 5.49 7.02 -13.64
CA PHE A 59 6.95 7.16 -13.64
C PHE A 59 7.67 6.07 -14.46
N SER A 60 8.85 6.40 -14.96
CA SER A 60 9.61 5.55 -15.89
C SER A 60 10.32 4.35 -15.24
N LEU A 61 10.52 4.36 -13.92
CA LEU A 61 11.19 3.27 -13.20
C LEU A 61 10.33 2.01 -13.20
N LYS A 62 10.89 0.90 -13.71
CA LYS A 62 10.25 -0.41 -13.63
C LYS A 62 10.47 -1.02 -12.24
N LEU A 63 9.38 -1.29 -11.53
CA LEU A 63 9.46 -2.00 -10.26
C LEU A 63 9.73 -3.49 -10.45
N PRO A 64 10.51 -4.12 -9.55
CA PRO A 64 10.66 -5.57 -9.47
C PRO A 64 9.30 -6.30 -9.45
N LEU A 65 9.25 -7.50 -10.03
CA LEU A 65 8.03 -8.28 -10.11
C LEU A 65 7.51 -8.65 -8.71
N GLU A 66 8.42 -8.95 -7.79
CA GLU A 66 8.16 -9.31 -6.40
C GLU A 66 7.36 -8.21 -5.68
N ILE A 67 7.74 -6.94 -5.91
CA ILE A 67 7.02 -5.78 -5.36
C ILE A 67 5.63 -5.66 -6.00
N LYS A 68 5.53 -5.85 -7.32
CA LYS A 68 4.23 -5.75 -8.02
C LYS A 68 3.27 -6.87 -7.64
N VAL A 69 3.76 -8.09 -7.44
CA VAL A 69 2.95 -9.24 -7.01
C VAL A 69 2.44 -9.01 -5.58
N SER A 70 3.32 -8.62 -4.66
CA SER A 70 2.91 -8.29 -3.29
C SER A 70 1.92 -7.11 -3.24
N MET A 71 2.13 -6.10 -4.09
CA MET A 71 1.18 -4.99 -4.29
C MET A 71 -0.18 -5.49 -4.79
N ALA A 72 -0.22 -6.35 -5.81
CA ALA A 72 -1.47 -6.89 -6.33
C ALA A 72 -2.27 -7.65 -5.25
N LEU A 73 -1.59 -8.42 -4.40
CA LEU A 73 -2.23 -9.11 -3.27
C LEU A 73 -2.85 -8.11 -2.28
N ARG A 74 -2.12 -7.06 -1.88
CA ARG A 74 -2.67 -6.03 -0.98
C ARG A 74 -3.86 -5.29 -1.60
N ILE A 75 -3.80 -4.97 -2.90
CA ILE A 75 -4.92 -4.34 -3.62
C ILE A 75 -6.14 -5.26 -3.59
N SER A 76 -5.97 -6.53 -3.93
CA SER A 76 -7.03 -7.54 -3.91
C SER A 76 -7.66 -7.69 -2.53
N GLU A 77 -6.85 -7.87 -1.48
CA GLU A 77 -7.31 -7.96 -0.09
C GLU A 77 -8.07 -6.72 0.36
N ARG A 78 -7.54 -5.52 0.05
CA ARG A 78 -8.16 -4.25 0.39
C ARG A 78 -9.52 -4.11 -0.28
N LEU A 79 -9.64 -4.43 -1.56
CA LEU A 79 -10.92 -4.35 -2.26
C LEU A 79 -11.92 -5.39 -1.76
N ARG A 80 -11.51 -6.65 -1.54
CA ARG A 80 -12.37 -7.70 -0.96
C ARG A 80 -12.92 -7.30 0.41
N ALA A 81 -12.12 -6.61 1.22
CA ALA A 81 -12.52 -6.20 2.56
C ALA A 81 -13.69 -5.21 2.58
N PHE A 82 -13.95 -4.46 1.50
CA PHE A 82 -14.90 -3.35 1.52
C PHE A 82 -15.95 -3.36 0.40
N VAL A 83 -15.64 -3.93 -0.77
CA VAL A 83 -16.48 -3.83 -1.97
C VAL A 83 -17.83 -4.54 -1.80
N PHE A 84 -17.91 -5.56 -0.94
CA PHE A 84 -19.14 -6.32 -0.67
C PHE A 84 -19.84 -5.95 0.64
N ASP A 85 -19.24 -5.07 1.44
CA ASP A 85 -19.83 -4.69 2.74
C ASP A 85 -21.09 -3.83 2.57
N LYS A 86 -21.10 -2.96 1.55
CA LYS A 86 -22.18 -2.01 1.29
C LYS A 86 -22.29 -1.72 -0.20
N ASP A 87 -23.44 -1.21 -0.61
CA ASP A 87 -23.65 -0.71 -1.97
C ASP A 87 -22.65 0.38 -2.34
N LEU A 88 -22.06 0.27 -3.53
CA LEU A 88 -21.06 1.17 -4.08
C LEU A 88 -21.67 2.49 -4.58
N THR A 89 -22.35 3.20 -3.68
CA THR A 89 -22.84 4.57 -3.92
C THR A 89 -21.67 5.54 -4.05
N ALA A 90 -21.89 6.71 -4.69
CA ALA A 90 -20.87 7.75 -4.79
C ALA A 90 -20.29 8.16 -3.43
N TYR A 91 -21.13 8.24 -2.40
CA TYR A 91 -20.71 8.53 -1.03
C TYR A 91 -19.82 7.41 -0.46
N TYR A 92 -20.22 6.15 -0.63
CA TYR A 92 -19.42 5.02 -0.13
C TYR A 92 -18.10 4.91 -0.87
N ILE A 93 -18.07 5.10 -2.19
CA ILE A 93 -16.84 5.13 -2.99
C ILE A 93 -15.88 6.21 -2.49
N LYS A 94 -16.38 7.42 -2.20
CA LYS A 94 -15.57 8.49 -1.59
C LYS A 94 -14.98 8.03 -0.25
N LYS A 95 -15.80 7.45 0.62
CA LYS A 95 -15.36 6.90 1.91
C LYS A 95 -14.25 5.84 1.73
N LEU A 96 -14.37 4.95 0.73
CA LEU A 96 -13.34 3.95 0.45
C LEU A 96 -12.03 4.59 0.03
N LYS A 97 -12.07 5.61 -0.85
CA LYS A 97 -10.87 6.35 -1.26
C LYS A 97 -10.19 7.02 -0.08
N ASP A 98 -10.95 7.60 0.85
CA ASP A 98 -10.42 8.21 2.07
C ASP A 98 -9.74 7.17 2.97
N ILE A 99 -10.36 6.01 3.15
CA ILE A 99 -9.77 4.87 3.91
C ILE A 99 -8.48 4.38 3.25
N PHE A 100 -8.49 4.17 1.93
CA PHE A 100 -7.33 3.66 1.20
C PHE A 100 -6.17 4.66 1.26
N LYS A 101 -6.47 5.95 1.13
CA LYS A 101 -5.48 7.02 1.26
C LYS A 101 -4.86 7.03 2.66
N LEU A 102 -5.69 6.92 3.71
CA LEU A 102 -5.21 6.85 5.09
C LEU A 102 -4.26 5.66 5.30
N GLU A 103 -4.63 4.48 4.83
CA GLU A 103 -3.80 3.26 4.95
C GLU A 103 -2.44 3.45 4.24
N THR A 104 -2.45 3.99 3.02
CA THR A 104 -1.23 4.30 2.26
C THR A 104 -0.34 5.31 2.98
N GLU A 105 -0.91 6.41 3.48
CA GLU A 105 -0.14 7.43 4.20
C GLU A 105 0.42 6.90 5.53
N ALA A 106 -0.37 6.06 6.23
CA ALA A 106 0.09 5.41 7.45
C ALA A 106 1.28 4.48 7.18
N ALA A 107 1.20 3.64 6.13
CA ALA A 107 2.31 2.76 5.76
C ALA A 107 3.56 3.55 5.36
N LYS A 108 3.41 4.60 4.56
CA LYS A 108 4.52 5.47 4.15
C LYS A 108 5.23 6.10 5.35
N ASN A 109 4.48 6.66 6.30
CA ASN A 109 5.07 7.29 7.48
C ASN A 109 5.72 6.26 8.41
N TYR A 110 5.07 5.10 8.59
CA TYR A 110 5.63 4.00 9.38
C TYR A 110 6.93 3.45 8.75
N TYR A 111 7.01 3.39 7.42
CA TYR A 111 8.25 3.06 6.71
C TYR A 111 9.40 3.99 7.10
N TYR A 112 9.19 5.31 7.12
CA TYR A 112 10.25 6.24 7.49
C TYR A 112 10.68 6.07 8.96
N TYR A 113 9.73 5.82 9.86
CA TYR A 113 10.04 5.49 11.25
C TYR A 113 10.91 4.23 11.37
N VAL A 114 10.57 3.15 10.65
CA VAL A 114 11.36 1.91 10.62
C VAL A 114 12.72 2.14 9.95
N LYS A 115 12.78 2.94 8.90
CA LYS A 115 14.03 3.19 8.16
C LYS A 115 15.09 3.89 9.03
N CYS A 116 14.66 4.79 9.91
CA CYS A 116 15.53 5.52 10.85
C CYS A 116 16.17 4.65 11.93
N GLN A 117 15.77 3.37 12.05
CA GLN A 117 16.33 2.46 13.03
C GLN A 117 17.75 2.06 12.65
N LYS A 118 18.62 1.93 13.66
CA LYS A 118 20.07 1.73 13.46
C LYS A 118 20.39 0.33 12.95
N THR A 119 19.77 -0.70 13.52
CA THR A 119 20.14 -2.09 13.25
C THR A 119 19.16 -2.77 12.30
N PHE A 120 19.66 -3.75 11.54
CA PHE A 120 18.82 -4.64 10.75
C PHE A 120 17.82 -5.42 11.64
N SER A 121 18.25 -5.83 12.83
CA SER A 121 17.40 -6.55 13.80
C SER A 121 16.21 -5.69 14.24
N ASP A 122 16.44 -4.42 14.57
CA ASP A 122 15.38 -3.48 14.94
C ASP A 122 14.36 -3.29 13.81
N LYS A 123 14.86 -3.12 12.58
CA LYS A 123 13.99 -3.01 11.39
C LYS A 123 13.12 -4.26 11.25
N LYS A 124 13.73 -5.45 11.27
CA LYS A 124 13.02 -6.73 11.13
C LYS A 124 11.98 -6.94 12.23
N ARG A 125 12.29 -6.53 13.47
CA ARG A 125 11.35 -6.57 14.60
C ARG A 125 10.17 -5.61 14.39
N LEU A 126 10.45 -4.37 13.98
CA LEU A 126 9.44 -3.32 13.90
C LEU A 126 8.50 -3.45 12.70
N VAL A 127 8.98 -3.97 11.56
CA VAL A 127 8.08 -4.23 10.41
C VAL A 127 6.99 -5.25 10.76
N ASN A 128 7.29 -6.21 11.64
CA ASN A 128 6.37 -7.27 12.05
C ASN A 128 5.66 -6.98 13.38
N ASN A 129 5.91 -5.82 14.00
CA ASN A 129 5.27 -5.45 15.26
C ASN A 129 3.88 -4.86 14.98
N LEU A 130 2.88 -5.75 14.93
CA LEU A 130 1.50 -5.39 14.61
C LEU A 130 0.88 -4.45 15.66
N ASP A 131 1.28 -4.55 16.94
CA ASP A 131 0.77 -3.67 17.99
C ASP A 131 1.25 -2.22 17.80
N SER A 132 2.53 -2.03 17.45
CA SER A 132 3.09 -0.73 17.11
C SER A 132 2.41 -0.13 15.88
N ILE A 133 2.22 -0.92 14.83
CA ILE A 133 1.51 -0.50 13.62
C ILE A 133 0.06 -0.13 13.94
N LYS A 134 -0.62 -0.93 14.78
CA LYS A 134 -2.00 -0.68 15.23
C LYS A 134 -2.13 0.65 15.94
N LEU A 135 -1.31 0.88 16.98
CA LEU A 135 -1.31 2.13 17.74
C LEU A 135 -1.11 3.34 16.82
N TYR A 136 -0.16 3.23 15.88
CA TYR A 136 0.07 4.28 14.91
C TYR A 136 -1.14 4.47 13.98
N TYR A 137 -1.70 3.41 13.41
CA TYR A 137 -2.82 3.50 12.48
C TYR A 137 -4.09 4.05 13.15
N GLU A 138 -4.43 3.58 14.36
CA GLU A 138 -5.54 4.10 15.15
C GLU A 138 -5.36 5.59 15.48
N SER A 139 -4.13 6.05 15.76
CA SER A 139 -3.86 7.49 15.92
C SER A 139 -4.14 8.28 14.64
N GLN A 140 -3.84 7.73 13.46
CA GLN A 140 -4.12 8.39 12.18
C GLN A 140 -5.62 8.40 11.87
N ILE A 141 -6.34 7.32 12.18
CA ILE A 141 -7.81 7.25 12.08
C ILE A 141 -8.45 8.38 12.89
N ASN A 142 -8.07 8.50 14.17
CA ASN A 142 -8.59 9.53 15.07
C ASN A 142 -8.26 10.94 14.60
N LYS A 143 -7.01 11.19 14.17
CA LYS A 143 -6.55 12.51 13.69
C LYS A 143 -7.30 12.98 12.44
N ASN A 144 -7.65 12.05 11.54
CA ASN A 144 -8.30 12.37 10.26
C ASN A 144 -9.83 12.24 10.31
N PHE A 145 -10.41 11.90 11.47
CA PHE A 145 -11.86 11.70 11.66
C PHE A 145 -12.48 10.70 10.68
N ILE A 146 -11.73 9.66 10.31
CA ILE A 146 -12.20 8.62 9.38
C ILE A 146 -12.85 7.48 10.18
N SER A 147 -14.04 7.05 9.76
CA SER A 147 -14.73 5.91 10.38
C SER A 147 -14.42 4.61 9.64
N ILE A 148 -13.62 3.74 10.28
CA ILE A 148 -13.30 2.39 9.81
C ILE A 148 -13.95 1.34 10.74
N PRO A 149 -14.66 0.33 10.21
CA PRO A 149 -15.16 -0.76 11.03
C PRO A 149 -14.02 -1.49 11.74
N LYS A 150 -14.18 -1.77 13.05
CA LYS A 150 -13.10 -2.33 13.89
C LYS A 150 -12.60 -3.69 13.40
N ASP A 151 -13.46 -4.48 12.80
CA ASP A 151 -13.15 -5.79 12.21
C ASP A 151 -12.24 -5.69 10.97
N LYS A 152 -12.16 -4.52 10.32
CA LYS A 152 -11.28 -4.29 9.17
C LYS A 152 -9.88 -3.80 9.56
N ILE A 153 -9.69 -3.39 10.82
CA ILE A 153 -8.41 -2.87 11.32
C ILE A 153 -7.29 -3.93 11.28
N PRO A 154 -7.49 -5.19 11.74
CA PRO A 154 -6.45 -6.22 11.71
C PRO A 154 -5.86 -6.46 10.32
N THR A 155 -6.70 -6.58 9.29
CA THR A 155 -6.21 -6.81 7.91
C THR A 155 -5.50 -5.58 7.33
N ALA A 156 -5.93 -4.36 7.69
CA ALA A 156 -5.21 -3.15 7.31
C ALA A 156 -3.79 -3.09 7.90
N ILE A 157 -3.63 -3.50 9.16
CA ILE A 157 -2.33 -3.57 9.84
C ILE A 157 -1.40 -4.55 9.11
N TYR A 158 -1.89 -5.72 8.70
CA TYR A 158 -1.10 -6.67 7.90
C TYR A 158 -0.67 -6.10 6.56
N ARG A 159 -1.57 -5.41 5.84
CA ARG A 159 -1.22 -4.75 4.57
C ARG A 159 -0.16 -3.66 4.76
N ILE A 160 -0.26 -2.86 5.82
CA ILE A 160 0.76 -1.86 6.19
C ILE A 160 2.10 -2.55 6.47
N SER A 161 2.11 -3.59 7.32
CA SER A 161 3.29 -4.41 7.64
C SER A 161 3.96 -4.94 6.37
N ASN A 162 3.17 -5.55 5.47
CA ASN A 162 3.67 -6.14 4.24
C ASN A 162 4.26 -5.09 3.29
N LEU A 163 3.60 -3.95 3.10
CA LEU A 163 4.15 -2.86 2.29
C LEU A 163 5.47 -2.37 2.87
N VAL A 164 5.52 -2.11 4.18
CA VAL A 164 6.75 -1.61 4.83
C VAL A 164 7.88 -2.63 4.74
N ASN A 165 7.57 -3.92 4.91
CA ASN A 165 8.53 -5.02 4.74
C ASN A 165 9.12 -5.03 3.32
N ASP A 166 8.26 -4.96 2.28
CA ASP A 166 8.71 -4.91 0.89
C ASP A 166 9.63 -3.71 0.63
N LEU A 167 9.24 -2.52 1.12
CA LEU A 167 10.01 -1.29 0.93
C LEU A 167 11.36 -1.31 1.67
N ILE A 168 11.48 -2.03 2.78
CA ILE A 168 12.73 -2.11 3.56
C ILE A 168 13.68 -3.17 2.99
N PHE A 169 13.15 -4.31 2.56
CA PHE A 169 13.95 -5.51 2.26
C PHE A 169 13.96 -5.94 0.79
N LEU A 170 12.96 -5.56 -0.03
CA LEU A 170 12.91 -5.92 -1.45
C LEU A 170 13.32 -4.77 -2.37
N LEU A 171 13.19 -3.52 -1.93
CA LEU A 171 13.77 -2.41 -2.68
C LEU A 171 15.30 -2.51 -2.66
N PRO A 172 15.97 -2.35 -3.81
CA PRO A 172 17.42 -2.26 -3.84
C PRO A 172 17.83 -1.12 -2.91
N GLN A 173 18.49 -1.43 -1.80
CA GLN A 173 19.19 -0.42 -1.06
C GLN A 173 20.32 0.03 -1.98
N SER A 174 20.08 1.12 -2.71
CA SER A 174 21.01 1.74 -3.66
C SER A 174 22.45 1.42 -3.28
N ASN A 175 23.12 0.56 -4.06
CA ASN A 175 24.48 0.06 -3.87
C ASN A 175 25.39 0.91 -2.96
N ALA A 176 25.21 0.82 -1.63
CA ALA A 176 26.08 1.49 -0.66
C ALA A 176 27.18 0.57 -0.16
N ASN A 177 27.12 -0.72 -0.52
CA ASN A 177 28.11 -1.74 -0.16
C ASN A 177 28.75 -2.42 -1.39
N LYS A 178 28.83 -1.73 -2.54
CA LYS A 178 29.68 -2.16 -3.66
C LYS A 178 30.66 -1.05 -4.04
N ALA A 179 31.58 -0.78 -3.13
CA ALA A 179 32.92 -0.22 -3.36
C ALA A 179 33.62 -0.11 -2.00
N LEU A 180 33.99 -1.27 -1.44
CA LEU A 180 35.19 -1.43 -0.62
C LEU A 180 36.10 -2.38 -1.39
#